data_AF-A0AAV2HJB7-F1
#
_entry.id   AF-A0AAV2HJB7-F1
#
_cell.length_a   1.000
_cell.length_b   1.000
_cell.length_c   1.000
_cell.angle_alpha   90.00
_cell.angle_beta   90.00
_cell.angle_gamma   90.00
#
_symmetry.space_group_name_H-M   'P 1'
#
loop_
_entity.id
_entity.type
_entity.pdbx_description
1 polymer ?
#
loop_
_entity_poly.entity_id
_entity_poly.type
_entity_poly.pdbx_seq_one_letter_code
_entity_poly.pdbx_strand_id
1 'polypeptide(L)'
;MASEKDRKPPEIPDLSCAEYVEKSVDEISDAIAKGLSEPKVQLIKTILGSIGKENSLFFYKQTQEVEQQGGMKTSSGDRWRTSGGVFVQLLRQEAKKENGRVSQKQIDDIFDEQKSNDNEHKKLDENDEEEKALEKDIEEGKKKILNRSTKKP
;
A
#
# COMPACT_ATOMS: atom_id res chain seq x y z
N MET A 1 -3.41 -16.63 -19.87
CA MET A 1 -2.87 -16.95 -18.54
C MET A 1 -1.36 -16.95 -18.68
N ALA A 2 -0.65 -15.99 -18.09
CA ALA A 2 0.80 -15.95 -18.19
C ALA A 2 1.37 -17.18 -17.46
N SER A 3 2.13 -17.96 -18.21
CA SER A 3 2.77 -19.21 -17.80
C SER A 3 3.79 -18.95 -16.69
N GLU A 4 3.98 -19.95 -15.82
CA GLU A 4 4.89 -20.01 -14.67
C GLU A 4 6.37 -19.71 -14.98
N LYS A 5 6.73 -19.48 -16.25
CA LYS A 5 8.12 -19.38 -16.75
C LYS A 5 8.60 -17.98 -17.11
N ASP A 6 7.74 -16.95 -17.05
CA ASP A 6 8.05 -15.63 -17.61
C ASP A 6 8.18 -14.50 -16.56
N ARG A 7 8.09 -14.79 -15.26
CA ARG A 7 8.31 -13.75 -14.24
C ARG A 7 9.80 -13.45 -14.15
N LYS A 8 10.25 -12.39 -14.80
CA LYS A 8 11.55 -11.76 -14.51
C LYS A 8 11.46 -11.15 -13.11
N PRO A 9 12.23 -11.63 -12.11
CA PRO A 9 12.24 -10.99 -10.80
C PRO A 9 12.64 -9.53 -10.93
N PRO A 10 11.97 -8.59 -10.22
CA PRO A 10 12.42 -7.22 -10.19
C PRO A 10 13.82 -7.16 -9.59
N GLU A 11 14.72 -6.42 -10.26
CA GLU A 11 16.04 -6.12 -9.70
C GLU A 11 15.85 -5.11 -8.57
N ILE A 12 15.87 -5.61 -7.34
CA ILE A 12 15.80 -4.79 -6.14
C ILE A 12 17.24 -4.33 -5.82
N PRO A 13 17.51 -3.00 -5.77
CA PRO A 13 18.85 -2.49 -5.48
C PRO A 13 19.28 -2.89 -4.07
N ASP A 14 20.54 -3.25 -3.90
CA ASP A 14 21.09 -3.56 -2.58
C ASP A 14 21.19 -2.26 -1.76
N LEU A 15 20.42 -2.21 -0.67
CA LEU A 15 20.49 -1.14 0.32
C LEU A 15 21.34 -1.68 1.47
N SER A 16 22.65 -1.49 1.38
CA SER A 16 23.57 -1.99 2.39
C SER A 16 23.26 -1.36 3.75
N CYS A 17 23.16 -2.17 4.81
CA CYS A 17 22.89 -1.65 6.16
C CYS A 17 23.93 -0.59 6.57
N ALA A 18 25.20 -0.77 6.24
CA ALA A 18 26.28 0.12 6.67
C ALA A 18 26.17 1.54 6.10
N GLU A 19 25.73 1.70 4.85
CA GLU A 19 25.63 3.02 4.20
C GLU A 19 24.35 3.77 4.55
N TYR A 20 23.31 3.05 5.00
CA TYR A 20 21.99 3.62 5.24
C TYR A 20 21.63 3.77 6.73
N VAL A 21 22.43 3.22 7.66
CA VAL A 21 22.23 3.44 9.11
C VAL A 21 22.35 4.93 9.49
N GLU A 22 23.32 5.64 8.91
CA GLU A 22 23.60 7.06 9.19
C GLU A 22 22.62 8.02 8.50
N LYS A 23 21.83 7.55 7.54
CA LYS A 23 20.92 8.41 6.76
C LYS A 23 19.65 8.75 7.52
N SER A 24 18.97 9.82 7.08
CA SER A 24 17.68 10.21 7.67
C SER A 24 16.59 9.16 7.41
N VAL A 25 15.54 9.15 8.25
CA VAL A 25 14.41 8.24 8.08
C VAL A 25 13.72 8.46 6.73
N ASP A 26 13.62 9.72 6.29
CA ASP A 26 13.03 10.08 4.99
C ASP A 26 13.82 9.46 3.83
N GLU A 27 15.14 9.64 3.79
CA GLU A 27 15.99 9.08 2.73
C GLU A 27 15.93 7.55 2.66
N ILE A 28 15.93 6.89 3.82
CA ILE A 28 15.83 5.43 3.90
C ILE A 28 14.45 4.99 3.41
N SER A 29 13.39 5.68 3.80
CA SER A 29 12.03 5.34 3.41
C SER A 29 11.79 5.49 1.91
N ASP A 30 12.33 6.54 1.30
CA ASP A 30 12.25 6.77 -0.15
C ASP A 30 13.02 5.70 -0.92
N ALA A 31 14.22 5.35 -0.42
CA ALA A 31 15.05 4.31 -1.02
C ALA A 31 14.37 2.93 -0.95
N ILE A 32 13.82 2.56 0.21
CA ILE A 32 13.08 1.31 0.40
C ILE A 32 11.82 1.29 -0.46
N ALA A 33 11.02 2.36 -0.44
CA ALA A 33 9.79 2.44 -1.23
C ALA A 33 10.07 2.30 -2.73
N LYS A 34 11.10 2.98 -3.23
CA LYS A 34 11.55 2.85 -4.62
C LYS A 34 12.02 1.44 -4.94
N GLY A 35 12.82 0.82 -4.07
CA GLY A 35 13.33 -0.54 -4.26
C GLY A 35 12.22 -1.60 -4.25
N LEU A 36 11.20 -1.42 -3.39
CA LEU A 36 10.04 -2.31 -3.31
C LEU A 36 8.96 -2.00 -4.35
N SER A 37 9.10 -0.93 -5.14
CA SER A 37 8.05 -0.39 -6.02
C SER A 37 6.74 -0.14 -5.25
N GLU A 38 6.85 0.37 -4.02
CA GLU A 38 5.73 0.68 -3.14
C GLU A 38 5.29 2.13 -3.34
N PRO A 39 4.04 2.39 -3.78
CA PRO A 39 3.56 3.76 -3.98
C PRO A 39 3.36 4.52 -2.66
N LYS A 40 3.03 3.82 -1.57
CA LYS A 40 2.76 4.43 -0.27
C LYS A 40 4.05 4.59 0.54
N VAL A 41 4.87 5.59 0.23
CA VAL A 41 6.11 5.90 0.98
C VAL A 41 5.85 6.12 2.48
N GLN A 42 4.72 6.74 2.82
CA GLN A 42 4.33 6.99 4.21
C GLN A 42 4.20 5.69 5.02
N LEU A 43 3.71 4.61 4.41
CA LEU A 43 3.66 3.30 5.07
C LEU A 43 5.06 2.82 5.45
N ILE A 44 6.04 2.99 4.57
CA ILE A 44 7.44 2.62 4.85
C ILE A 44 8.02 3.48 5.97
N LYS A 45 7.69 4.78 6.03
CA LYS A 45 8.08 5.65 7.15
C LYS A 45 7.50 5.18 8.48
N THR A 46 6.21 4.82 8.52
CA THR A 46 5.57 4.28 9.72
C THR A 46 6.21 2.98 10.16
N ILE A 47 6.54 2.08 9.21
CA ILE A 47 7.29 0.85 9.50
C ILE A 47 8.65 1.17 10.12
N LEU A 48 9.44 2.05 9.49
CA LEU A 48 10.74 2.48 10.01
C LEU A 48 10.65 3.07 11.43
N GLY A 49 9.61 3.86 11.71
CA GLY A 49 9.37 4.42 13.03
C GLY A 49 8.95 3.39 14.08
N SER A 50 8.18 2.37 13.69
CA SER A 50 7.64 1.35 14.59
C SER A 50 8.62 0.22 14.90
N ILE A 51 9.32 -0.31 13.89
CA ILE A 51 10.24 -1.45 14.04
C ILE A 51 11.72 -1.06 14.04
N GLY A 52 12.05 0.18 13.65
CA GLY A 52 13.41 0.70 13.57
C GLY A 52 14.08 0.49 12.20
N LYS A 53 15.13 1.28 11.95
CA LYS A 53 15.90 1.28 10.70
C LYS A 53 16.57 -0.07 10.42
N GLU A 54 17.26 -0.63 11.40
CA GLU A 54 18.00 -1.89 11.26
C GLU A 54 17.10 -3.05 10.87
N ASN A 55 15.98 -3.22 11.57
CA ASN A 55 15.01 -4.25 11.26
C ASN A 55 14.38 -4.03 9.89
N SER A 56 14.04 -2.80 9.53
CA SER A 56 13.47 -2.50 8.21
C SER A 56 14.42 -2.85 7.07
N LEU A 57 15.70 -2.50 7.20
CA LEU A 57 16.74 -2.86 6.22
C LEU A 57 16.98 -4.39 6.19
N PHE A 58 16.92 -5.05 7.33
CA PHE A 58 16.97 -6.52 7.41
C PHE A 58 15.84 -7.16 6.60
N PHE A 59 14.59 -6.74 6.77
CA PHE A 59 13.46 -7.27 6.01
C PHE A 59 13.50 -6.89 4.54
N TYR A 60 14.05 -5.73 4.20
CA TYR A 60 14.27 -5.34 2.81
C TYR A 60 15.24 -6.31 2.12
N LYS A 61 16.36 -6.64 2.77
CA LYS A 61 17.31 -7.63 2.26
C LYS A 61 16.68 -9.03 2.15
N GLN A 62 15.91 -9.45 3.16
CA GLN A 62 15.17 -10.71 3.07
C GLN A 62 14.17 -10.72 1.90
N THR A 63 13.54 -9.58 1.60
CA THR A 63 12.65 -9.45 0.44
C THR A 63 13.41 -9.62 -0.87
N GLN A 64 14.61 -9.03 -0.97
CA GLN A 64 15.49 -9.19 -2.11
C GLN A 64 15.87 -10.65 -2.33
N GLU A 65 16.25 -11.38 -1.26
CA GLU A 65 16.56 -12.80 -1.32
C GLU A 65 15.36 -13.65 -1.79
N VAL A 66 14.16 -13.37 -1.27
CA VAL A 66 12.93 -14.07 -1.67
C VAL A 66 12.61 -13.83 -3.15
N GLU A 67 12.73 -12.58 -3.62
CA GLU A 67 12.45 -12.25 -5.03
C GLU A 67 13.49 -12.88 -5.97
N GLN A 68 14.77 -12.91 -5.59
CA GLN A 68 15.81 -13.64 -6.33
C GLN A 68 15.55 -15.15 -6.42
N GLN A 69 14.90 -15.73 -5.41
CA GLN A 69 14.47 -17.14 -5.40
C GLN A 69 13.17 -17.39 -6.20
N GLY A 70 12.62 -16.37 -6.87
CA GLY A 70 11.40 -16.47 -7.68
C GLY A 70 10.17 -15.79 -7.05
N GLY A 71 10.31 -15.27 -5.83
CA GLY A 71 9.27 -14.58 -5.08
C GLY A 71 8.29 -15.50 -4.36
N MET A 72 7.14 -14.95 -3.97
CA MET A 72 6.16 -15.64 -3.12
C MET A 72 4.75 -15.59 -3.73
N LYS A 73 4.05 -16.73 -3.80
CA LYS A 73 2.61 -16.77 -4.17
C LYS A 73 1.76 -16.19 -3.04
N THR A 74 0.57 -15.67 -3.34
CA THR A 74 -0.45 -15.28 -2.36
C THR A 74 -0.95 -16.51 -1.60
N SER A 75 -1.63 -16.32 -0.47
CA SER A 75 -2.15 -17.44 0.33
C SER A 75 -3.14 -18.32 -0.44
N SER A 76 -3.85 -17.77 -1.42
CA SER A 76 -4.74 -18.51 -2.32
C SER A 76 -3.98 -19.30 -3.40
N GLY A 77 -2.71 -18.97 -3.67
CA GLY A 77 -1.89 -19.63 -4.70
C GLY A 77 -2.10 -19.10 -6.13
N ASP A 78 -3.17 -18.36 -6.39
CA ASP A 78 -3.55 -17.93 -7.75
C ASP A 78 -2.66 -16.84 -8.35
N ARG A 79 -2.00 -16.06 -7.50
CA ARG A 79 -1.24 -14.86 -7.90
C ARG A 79 0.10 -14.82 -7.21
N TRP A 80 1.09 -14.22 -7.86
CA TRP A 80 2.35 -13.86 -7.21
C TRP A 80 2.18 -12.55 -6.42
N ARG A 81 2.82 -12.47 -5.26
CA ARG A 81 2.93 -11.23 -4.49
C ARG A 81 3.89 -10.27 -5.21
N THR A 82 3.64 -8.97 -5.06
CA THR A 82 4.60 -7.92 -5.42
C THR A 82 5.73 -7.86 -4.38
N SER A 83 6.86 -7.24 -4.71
CA SER A 83 7.97 -7.00 -3.78
C SER A 83 7.51 -6.33 -2.48
N GLY A 84 6.68 -5.28 -2.56
CA GLY A 84 6.04 -4.67 -1.37
C GLY A 84 5.14 -5.64 -0.60
N GLY A 85 4.37 -6.47 -1.30
CA GLY A 85 3.54 -7.50 -0.67
C GLY A 85 4.34 -8.63 -0.01
N VAL A 86 5.50 -8.98 -0.54
CA VAL A 86 6.45 -9.92 0.08
C VAL A 86 7.03 -9.31 1.35
N PHE A 87 7.49 -8.06 1.30
CA PHE A 87 8.02 -7.34 2.46
C PHE A 87 7.02 -7.32 3.63
N VAL A 88 5.78 -6.92 3.37
CA VAL A 88 4.71 -6.92 4.39
C VAL A 88 4.40 -8.34 4.89
N GLN A 89 4.43 -9.33 4.01
CA GLN A 89 4.20 -10.73 4.40
C GLN A 89 5.30 -11.27 5.32
N LEU A 90 6.56 -10.92 5.09
CA LEU A 90 7.69 -11.29 5.95
C LEU A 90 7.56 -10.66 7.35
N LEU A 91 7.18 -9.39 7.42
CA LEU A 91 6.91 -8.69 8.68
C LEU A 91 5.82 -9.40 9.50
N ARG A 92 4.71 -9.76 8.85
CA ARG A 92 3.60 -10.50 9.49
C ARG A 92 3.98 -11.90 9.93
N GLN A 93 4.90 -12.56 9.22
CA GLN A 93 5.39 -13.88 9.61
C GLN A 93 6.34 -13.78 10.81
N GLU A 94 7.22 -12.78 10.84
CA GLU A 94 8.10 -12.57 11.98
C GLU A 94 7.31 -12.26 13.26
N ALA A 95 6.28 -11.43 13.15
CA ALA A 95 5.43 -11.03 14.28
C ALA A 95 4.69 -12.19 14.97
N LYS A 96 4.54 -13.33 14.28
CA LYS A 96 3.93 -14.55 14.84
C LYS A 96 4.93 -15.45 15.56
N LYS A 97 6.23 -15.20 15.45
CA LYS A 97 7.27 -16.00 16.12
C LYS A 97 7.37 -15.53 17.58
N GLU A 98 7.51 -16.46 18.53
CA GLU A 98 7.62 -16.12 19.95
C GLU A 98 8.84 -15.22 20.26
N ASN A 99 9.96 -15.41 19.56
CA ASN A 99 11.16 -14.58 19.67
C ASN A 99 11.45 -13.82 18.35
N GLY A 100 10.41 -13.27 17.74
CA GLY A 100 10.53 -12.49 16.51
C GLY A 100 11.21 -11.13 16.73
N ARG A 101 11.83 -10.57 15.68
CA ARG A 101 12.39 -9.20 15.69
C ARG A 101 11.33 -8.10 15.80
N VAL A 102 10.07 -8.44 15.52
CA VAL A 102 8.92 -7.55 15.50
C VAL A 102 7.80 -8.21 16.27
N SER A 103 7.04 -7.43 17.03
CA SER A 103 5.86 -7.90 17.77
C SER A 103 4.59 -7.76 16.95
N GLN A 104 3.59 -8.60 17.24
CA GLN A 104 2.26 -8.50 16.62
C GLN A 104 1.63 -7.12 16.86
N LYS A 105 1.81 -6.54 18.05
CA LYS A 105 1.31 -5.21 18.38
C LYS A 105 1.89 -4.13 17.45
N GLN A 106 3.21 -4.15 17.20
CA GLN A 106 3.84 -3.19 16.28
C GLN A 106 3.24 -3.28 14.87
N ILE A 107 2.96 -4.49 14.39
CA ILE A 107 2.31 -4.71 13.09
C ILE A 107 0.88 -4.19 13.09
N ASP A 108 0.11 -4.47 14.14
CA ASP A 108 -1.27 -4.03 14.23
C ASP A 108 -1.34 -2.50 14.24
N ASP A 109 -0.49 -1.83 15.03
CA ASP A 109 -0.38 -0.37 15.09
C ASP A 109 -0.07 0.24 13.71
N ILE A 110 0.83 -0.37 12.92
CA ILE A 110 1.15 0.10 11.55
C ILE A 110 -0.05 -0.01 10.61
N PHE A 111 -0.80 -1.11 10.64
CA PHE A 111 -1.81 -1.42 9.61
C PHE A 111 -3.24 -0.98 9.99
N ASP A 112 -3.55 -0.82 11.27
CA ASP A 112 -4.85 -0.30 11.70
C ASP A 112 -4.98 1.22 11.49
N GLU A 113 -3.86 1.95 11.60
CA GLU A 113 -3.79 3.36 11.20
C GLU A 113 -4.10 3.55 9.69
N GLN A 114 -3.70 2.59 8.85
CA GLN A 114 -3.97 2.63 7.41
C GLN A 114 -5.42 2.27 7.05
N LYS A 115 -6.03 1.27 7.73
CA LYS A 115 -7.44 0.90 7.50
C LYS A 115 -8.40 2.05 7.81
N SER A 116 -8.08 2.86 8.82
CA SER A 116 -8.89 4.01 9.20
C SER A 116 -8.88 5.07 8.10
N ASN A 117 -7.69 5.40 7.58
CA ASN A 117 -7.53 6.37 6.48
C ASN A 117 -8.16 5.90 5.15
N ASP A 118 -7.99 4.62 4.79
CA ASP A 118 -8.57 4.07 3.56
C ASP A 118 -10.12 4.03 3.63
N ASN A 119 -10.70 3.81 4.81
CA ASN A 119 -12.16 3.84 5.01
C ASN A 119 -12.75 5.26 4.96
N GLU A 120 -12.02 6.26 5.46
CA GLU A 120 -12.46 7.66 5.39
C GLU A 120 -12.46 8.17 3.95
N HIS A 121 -11.41 7.88 3.16
CA HIS A 121 -11.38 8.24 1.75
C HIS A 121 -12.52 7.60 0.95
N LYS A 122 -12.83 6.32 1.20
CA LYS A 122 -13.95 5.65 0.53
C LYS A 122 -15.31 6.30 0.85
N LYS A 123 -15.53 6.73 2.09
CA LYS A 123 -16.77 7.44 2.46
C LYS A 123 -16.86 8.83 1.83
N LEU A 124 -15.74 9.52 1.68
CA LEU A 124 -15.69 10.82 1.00
C LEU A 124 -16.03 10.67 -0.49
N ASP A 125 -15.45 9.69 -1.17
CA ASP A 125 -15.77 9.39 -2.57
C ASP A 125 -17.25 9.02 -2.77
N GLU A 126 -17.82 8.20 -1.87
CA GLU A 126 -19.23 7.83 -1.89
C GLU A 126 -20.16 9.06 -1.69
N ASN A 127 -19.82 9.96 -0.75
CA ASN A 127 -20.60 11.18 -0.51
C ASN A 127 -20.51 12.17 -1.68
N ASP A 128 -19.32 12.34 -2.27
CA ASP A 128 -19.10 13.23 -3.43
C ASP A 128 -19.87 12.76 -4.67
N GLU A 129 -20.01 11.44 -4.86
CA GLU A 129 -20.81 10.87 -5.94
C GLU A 129 -22.32 11.10 -5.71
N GLU A 130 -22.78 10.96 -4.47
CA GLU A 130 -24.18 11.15 -4.09
C GLU A 130 -24.62 12.62 -4.23
N GLU A 131 -23.76 13.57 -3.83
CA GLU A 131 -24.00 15.02 -3.97
C GLU A 131 -24.10 15.44 -5.45
N LYS A 132 -23.19 14.95 -6.30
CA LYS A 132 -23.21 15.22 -7.75
C LYS A 132 -24.46 14.64 -8.43
N ALA A 133 -24.94 13.48 -7.98
CA ALA A 133 -26.18 12.89 -8.51
C ALA A 133 -27.40 13.76 -8.16
N LEU A 134 -27.49 14.23 -6.90
CA LEU A 134 -28.56 15.11 -6.44
C LEU A 134 -28.58 16.46 -7.16
N GLU A 135 -27.42 17.10 -7.38
CA GLU A 135 -27.33 18.35 -8.13
C GLU A 135 -27.87 18.20 -9.55
N LYS A 136 -27.51 17.09 -10.23
CA LYS A 136 -27.95 16.80 -11.59
C LYS A 136 -29.47 16.63 -11.67
N ASP A 137 -30.07 15.94 -10.71
CA ASP A 137 -31.52 15.73 -10.63
C ASP A 137 -32.27 17.05 -10.39
N ILE A 138 -31.74 17.91 -9.52
CA ILE A 138 -32.29 19.26 -9.27
C ILE A 138 -32.22 20.10 -10.55
N GLU A 139 -31.11 20.04 -11.29
CA GLU A 139 -30.93 20.80 -12.53
C GLU A 139 -31.87 20.34 -13.65
N GLU A 140 -32.05 19.02 -13.81
CA GLU A 140 -33.05 18.48 -14.73
C GLU A 140 -34.48 18.87 -14.34
N GLY A 141 -34.80 18.84 -13.04
CA GLY A 141 -36.07 19.30 -12.52
C GLY A 141 -36.36 20.76 -12.90
N LYS A 142 -35.39 21.65 -12.70
CA LYS A 142 -35.48 23.08 -13.08
C LYS A 142 -35.69 23.26 -14.58
N LYS A 143 -34.95 22.52 -15.43
CA LYS A 143 -35.08 22.56 -16.90
C LYS A 143 -36.48 22.13 -17.37
N LYS A 144 -37.06 21.08 -16.75
CA LYS A 144 -38.42 20.61 -17.06
C LYS A 144 -39.49 21.64 -16.68
N ILE A 145 -39.35 22.32 -15.54
CA ILE A 145 -40.29 23.36 -15.08
C ILE A 145 -40.22 24.58 -16.00
N LEU A 146 -39.02 25.02 -16.38
CA LEU A 146 -38.81 26.15 -17.28
C LEU A 146 -39.42 25.92 -18.67
N ASN A 147 -39.20 24.73 -19.25
CA ASN A 147 -39.76 24.37 -20.56
C ASN A 147 -41.29 24.21 -20.56
N ARG A 148 -41.90 24.00 -19.38
CA ARG A 148 -43.36 23.96 -19.24
C ARG A 148 -43.97 25.38 -19.18
N SER A 149 -43.22 26.38 -18.72
CA SER A 149 -43.64 27.78 -18.67
C SER A 149 -43.54 28.50 -20.02
N THR A 150 -42.61 28.10 -20.91
CA THR A 150 -42.42 28.74 -22.22
C THR A 150 -43.37 28.22 -23.32
N LYS A 151 -44.22 27.23 -22.99
CA LYS A 151 -45.23 26.65 -23.90
C LYS A 151 -46.63 27.21 -23.60
N LYS A 152 -46.78 28.54 -23.74
CA LYS A 152 -48.05 29.26 -23.81
C LYS A 152 -47.80 30.48 -24.71
N PRO A 153 -48.63 30.82 -25.71
CA PRO A 153 -50.01 30.43 -25.97
C PRO A 153 -50.21 29.35 -27.05
#